data_AF-A0A6C0I242-F1
#
_entry.id   AF-A0A6C0I242-F1
#
_cell.length_a   1.000
_cell.length_b   1.000
_cell.length_c   1.000
_cell.angle_alpha   90.00
_cell.angle_beta   90.00
_cell.angle_gamma   90.00
#
_symmetry.space_group_name_H-M   'P 1'
#
loop_
_entity.id
_entity.type
_entity.pdbx_description
1 polymer ?
#
loop_
_entity_poly.entity_id
_entity_poly.type
_entity_poly.pdbx_seq_one_letter_code
_entity_poly.pdbx_strand_id
1 'polypeptide(L)' 'MPAKSKCVKQTQKKYTTRSSPPFPANECKNKTKKGNNGKFFKSAVDKNGVYKWIALKITNKTRRK' A
#
# COMPACT_ATOMS: atom_id res chain seq x y z
N MET A 1 12.56 21.30 5.48
CA MET A 1 12.17 20.38 6.56
C MET A 1 12.32 18.93 6.08
N PRO A 2 13.33 18.15 6.51
CA PRO A 2 13.53 16.80 6.02
C PRO A 2 12.59 15.84 6.78
N ALA A 3 11.39 15.61 6.23
CA ALA A 3 10.47 14.63 6.78
C ALA A 3 11.02 13.21 6.53
N LYS A 4 11.71 12.66 7.52
CA LYS A 4 12.15 11.26 7.57
C LYS A 4 10.95 10.36 7.28
N SER A 5 10.91 9.78 6.08
CA SER A 5 9.90 8.84 5.59
C SER A 5 9.96 7.53 6.37
N LYS A 6 9.35 7.51 7.55
CA LYS A 6 9.31 6.33 8.40
C LYS A 6 8.06 5.55 8.02
N CYS A 7 8.23 4.56 7.15
CA CYS A 7 7.22 3.57 6.81
C CYS A 7 6.85 2.72 8.04
N VAL A 8 6.10 3.30 8.98
CA VAL A 8 5.76 2.72 10.28
C VAL A 8 4.34 2.18 10.25
N LYS A 9 4.16 1.03 10.90
CA LYS A 9 2.84 0.42 11.05
C LYS A 9 2.01 1.28 11.99
N GLN A 10 0.87 1.73 11.53
CA GLN A 10 -0.10 2.44 12.32
C GLN A 10 -0.99 1.44 13.06
N THR A 11 -1.08 1.57 14.39
CA THR A 11 -1.85 0.66 15.24
C THR A 11 -3.25 1.17 15.58
N GLN A 12 -3.59 2.40 15.19
CA GLN A 12 -4.91 2.99 15.45
C GLN A 12 -6.02 2.16 14.79
N LYS A 13 -7.16 2.02 15.50
CA LYS A 13 -8.33 1.23 15.06
C LYS A 13 -8.77 1.55 13.63
N LYS A 14 -8.78 2.84 13.25
CA LYS A 14 -9.12 3.29 11.89
C LYS A 14 -8.25 2.71 10.77
N TYR A 15 -7.02 2.31 11.07
CA TYR A 15 -6.06 1.76 10.11
C TYR A 15 -5.96 0.23 10.18
N THR A 16 -6.36 -0.36 11.30
CA THR A 16 -6.43 -1.82 11.48
C THR A 16 -7.77 -2.41 11.01
N THR A 17 -8.86 -1.63 10.99
CA THR A 17 -10.17 -2.10 10.50
C THR A 17 -10.34 -2.01 8.98
N ARG A 18 -9.53 -1.20 8.29
CA ARG A 18 -9.60 -1.07 6.83
C ARG A 18 -8.94 -2.26 6.12
N SER A 19 -9.40 -2.55 4.90
CA SER A 19 -8.82 -3.59 4.03
C SER A 19 -7.36 -3.35 3.65
N SER A 20 -6.96 -2.09 3.50
CA SER A 20 -5.62 -1.67 3.10
C SER A 20 -4.59 -1.88 4.22
N PRO A 21 -3.28 -1.92 3.91
CA PRO A 21 -2.25 -2.07 4.92
C PRO A 21 -2.34 -0.97 5.99
N PRO A 22 -2.10 -1.29 7.26
CA PRO A 22 -1.98 -0.32 8.34
C PRO A 22 -0.65 0.44 8.23
N PHE A 23 -0.29 0.92 7.04
CA PHE A 23 0.93 1.68 6.76
C PHE A 23 0.55 2.93 5.96
N PRO A 24 1.29 4.04 6.08
CA PRO A 24 1.09 5.24 5.27
C PRO A 24 1.76 5.07 3.90
N ALA A 25 0.99 5.13 2.82
CA ALA A 25 1.51 4.98 1.45
C ALA A 25 2.51 6.09 1.07
N ASN A 26 2.26 7.32 1.50
CA ASN A 26 3.13 8.51 1.31
C ASN A 26 4.55 8.32 1.84
N GLU A 27 4.72 7.58 2.93
CA GLU A 27 6.04 7.29 3.50
C GLU A 27 6.60 5.97 2.97
N CYS A 28 5.75 4.99 2.70
CA CYS A 28 6.11 3.69 2.14
C CYS A 28 6.17 3.70 0.60
N LYS A 29 6.85 4.68 0.00
CA LYS A 29 6.94 4.85 -1.47
C LYS A 29 7.46 3.59 -2.17
N ASN A 30 6.80 3.15 -3.24
CA ASN A 30 7.16 1.99 -4.06
C ASN A 30 7.27 0.65 -3.31
N LYS A 31 6.76 0.56 -2.07
CA LYS A 31 6.75 -0.69 -1.30
C LYS A 31 5.48 -1.49 -1.60
N THR A 32 5.58 -2.81 -1.46
CA THR A 32 4.42 -3.71 -1.48
C THR A 32 4.17 -4.23 -0.07
N LYS A 33 2.92 -4.18 0.39
CA LYS A 33 2.50 -4.65 1.72
C LYS A 33 1.19 -5.43 1.63
N LYS A 34 1.07 -6.46 2.46
CA LYS A 34 -0.18 -7.22 2.63
C LYS A 34 -1.16 -6.37 3.43
N GLY A 35 -2.37 -6.21 2.91
CA GLY A 35 -3.48 -5.57 3.61
C GLY A 35 -4.10 -6.50 4.65
N ASN A 36 -4.95 -5.95 5.51
CA ASN A 36 -5.64 -6.74 6.52
C ASN A 36 -6.62 -7.75 5.89
N ASN A 37 -7.10 -7.47 4.66
CA ASN A 37 -7.92 -8.39 3.87
C ASN A 37 -7.08 -9.45 3.11
N GLY A 38 -5.81 -9.66 3.48
CA GLY A 38 -4.94 -10.65 2.84
C GLY A 38 -4.46 -10.33 1.41
N LYS A 39 -5.06 -9.35 0.73
CA LYS A 39 -4.63 -8.87 -0.60
C LYS A 39 -3.33 -8.09 -0.51
N PHE A 40 -2.51 -8.15 -1.55
CA PHE A 40 -1.29 -7.33 -1.66
C PHE A 40 -1.65 -5.95 -2.21
N PHE A 41 -1.01 -4.91 -1.65
CA PHE A 41 -1.13 -3.54 -2.12
C PHE A 41 0.26 -2.99 -2.41
N LYS A 42 0.41 -2.26 -3.52
CA LYS A 42 1.62 -1.52 -3.88
C LYS A 42 1.39 -0.04 -3.64
N SER A 43 2.35 0.61 -3.00
CA SER A 43 2.35 2.07 -2.89
C SER A 43 2.81 2.66 -4.22
N ALA A 44 1.91 3.36 -4.90
CA ALA A 44 2.19 4.00 -6.17
C ALA A 44 1.69 5.45 -6.14
N VAL A 45 2.38 6.31 -6.87
CA VAL A 45 2.04 7.73 -6.98
C VAL A 45 0.81 7.90 -7.86
N ASP A 46 -0.11 8.74 -7.40
CA ASP A 46 -1.29 9.16 -8.13
C ASP A 46 -0.98 10.38 -9.01
N LYS A 47 -1.91 10.76 -9.91
CA LYS A 47 -1.74 11.93 -10.81
C LYS A 47 -1.42 13.25 -10.08
N ASN A 48 -1.75 13.36 -8.80
CA ASN A 48 -1.49 14.53 -7.95
C ASN A 48 -0.16 14.42 -7.17
N GLY A 49 0.71 13.44 -7.45
CA GLY A 49 1.98 13.27 -6.74
C GLY A 49 1.88 12.62 -5.36
N VAL A 50 0.68 12.17 -4.95
CA VAL A 50 0.42 11.54 -3.65
C VAL A 50 0.51 10.01 -3.79
N TYR A 51 1.23 9.34 -2.89
CA TYR A 51 1.28 7.88 -2.93
C TYR A 51 0.06 7.27 -2.26
N LYS A 52 -0.56 6.31 -2.95
CA LYS A 52 -1.75 5.58 -2.47
C LYS A 52 -1.49 4.07 -2.54
N TRP A 53 -2.15 3.32 -1.67
CA TRP A 53 -2.12 1.86 -1.70
C TRP A 53 -3.03 1.35 -2.81
N ILE A 54 -2.43 0.86 -3.90
CA ILE A 54 -3.14 0.24 -5.02
C ILE A 54 -3.15 -1.26 -4.83
N ALA A 55 -4.35 -1.86 -4.80
CA ALA A 55 -4.49 -3.31 -4.69
C ALA A 55 -3.88 -3.99 -5.93
N LEU A 56 -2.92 -4.88 -5.71
CA LEU A 56 -2.40 -5.76 -6.75
C LEU A 56 -3.45 -6.82 -7.01
N LYS A 57 -4.09 -6.77 -8.18
CA LYS A 57 -4.87 -7.89 -8.68
C LYS A 57 -3.86 -8.95 -9.08
N ILE A 58 -3.86 -10.09 -8.37
CA ILE A 58 -3.17 -11.29 -8.82
C ILE A 58 -3.97 -11.79 -10.02
N THR A 59 -3.78 -11.16 -11.18
CA THR A 59 -4.29 -11.74 -12.41
C THR A 59 -3.39 -12.94 -12.66
N ASN A 60 -3.94 -14.14 -12.52
CA ASN A 60 -3.36 -15.32 -13.16
C ASN A 60 -3.44 -15.04 -14.67
N LYS A 61 -2.52 -14.24 -15.21
CA LYS A 61 -2.23 -14.23 -16.64
C LYS A 61 -1.54 -15.55 -16.90
N THR A 62 -2.34 -16.61 -17.00
CA THR A 62 -1.95 -17.86 -17.63
C THR A 62 -1.40 -17.46 -18.99
N ARG A 63 -0.08 -17.62 -19.14
CA ARG A 63 0.67 -17.45 -20.37
C ARG A 63 0.09 -18.46 -21.37
N ARG A 64 -0.93 -18.10 -22.14
CA ARG A 64 -1.34 -18.90 -23.30
C ARG A 64 -0.21 -18.75 -24.33
N LYS A 65 0.47 -19.87 -24.53
CA LYS A 65 1.60 -20.06 -25.45
C LYS A 65 1.09 -20.18 -26.87
#